data_AF-A0A401TRF5-F1
#
_entry.id   AF-A0A401TRF5-F1
#
_cell.length_a   1.000
_cell.length_b   1.000
_cell.length_c   1.000
_cell.angle_alpha   90.00
_cell.angle_beta   90.00
_cell.angle_gamma   90.00
#
_symmetry.space_group_name_H-M   'P 1'
#
loop_
_entity.id
_entity.type
_entity.pdbx_description
1 polymer ?
#
loop_
_entity_poly.entity_id
_entity_poly.type
_entity_poly.pdbx_seq_one_letter_code
_entity_poly.pdbx_strand_id
1 'polypeptide(L)'
;IALGEAIVVDGATFADLIWTPENVTAFISALVGSIAMWWIYFHKGAEAGSEMISKAEESGRVARIAYTYLHMPIVGGIILTAVADELVLKHPGGHSDLKTIISSVGGPMLFLVGTILFKYVIRGFLQLSHGVGIVALAVTAYFAGGMSPLMLSIVTTAIMIVVAAWESISLRSDPSAEE
;
A
#
# COMPACT_ATOMS: atom_id res chain seq x y z
N ILE A 1 -4.04 -0.21 13.35
CA ILE A 1 -4.70 -1.49 13.73
C ILE A 1 -4.70 -2.43 12.53
N ALA A 2 -5.39 -2.11 11.42
CA ALA A 2 -5.48 -2.97 10.23
C ALA A 2 -4.14 -3.57 9.74
N LEU A 3 -3.09 -2.76 9.54
CA LEU A 3 -1.76 -3.27 9.12
C LEU A 3 -1.12 -4.22 10.15
N GLY A 4 -1.28 -3.94 11.45
CA GLY A 4 -0.74 -4.80 12.50
C GLY A 4 -1.47 -6.14 12.58
N GLU A 5 -2.80 -6.10 12.41
CA GLU A 5 -3.62 -7.30 12.36
C GLU A 5 -3.30 -8.16 11.13
N ALA A 6 -3.14 -7.54 9.95
CA ALA A 6 -2.72 -8.23 8.73
C ALA A 6 -1.39 -8.97 8.91
N ILE A 7 -0.36 -8.30 9.44
CA ILE A 7 0.95 -8.93 9.70
C ILE A 7 0.83 -10.11 10.68
N VAL A 8 0.00 -9.99 11.71
CA VAL A 8 -0.22 -11.09 12.67
C VAL A 8 -0.90 -12.28 12.00
N VAL A 9 -1.89 -12.04 11.13
CA VAL A 9 -2.59 -13.08 10.37
C VAL A 9 -1.67 -13.77 9.38
N ASP A 10 -0.84 -13.01 8.66
CA ASP A 10 0.15 -13.56 7.72
C ASP A 10 1.19 -14.40 8.47
N GLY A 11 1.65 -13.91 9.63
CA GLY A 11 2.59 -14.64 10.49
C GLY A 11 2.01 -15.93 11.04
N ALA A 12 0.75 -15.92 11.48
CA ALA A 12 0.04 -17.13 11.91
C ALA A 12 -0.11 -18.13 10.76
N THR A 13 -0.51 -17.66 9.57
CA THR A 13 -0.64 -18.48 8.37
C THR A 13 0.69 -19.11 7.99
N PHE A 14 1.78 -18.33 8.00
CA PHE A 14 3.12 -18.83 7.69
C PHE A 14 3.64 -19.84 8.73
N ALA A 15 3.29 -19.68 10.01
CA ALA A 15 3.71 -20.60 11.07
C ALA A 15 3.20 -22.03 10.87
N ASP A 16 2.05 -22.20 10.22
CA ASP A 16 1.44 -23.50 9.92
C ASP A 16 1.98 -24.13 8.61
N LEU A 17 2.78 -23.40 7.83
CA LEU A 17 3.35 -23.88 6.57
C LEU A 17 4.69 -24.59 6.76
N ILE A 18 5.02 -25.48 5.83
CA ILE A 18 6.38 -26.02 5.71
C ILE A 18 7.31 -24.89 5.26
N TRP A 19 8.45 -24.76 5.91
CA TRP A 19 9.44 -23.72 5.60
C TRP A 19 10.24 -24.06 4.35
N THR A 20 9.63 -23.80 3.19
CA THR A 20 10.31 -23.85 1.89
C THR A 20 10.79 -22.45 1.50
N PRO A 21 11.79 -22.32 0.61
CA PRO A 21 12.24 -21.02 0.10
C PRO A 21 11.11 -20.18 -0.49
N GLU A 22 10.13 -20.79 -1.16
CA GLU A 22 8.98 -20.11 -1.74
C GLU A 22 8.07 -19.52 -0.66
N ASN A 23 7.74 -20.29 0.38
CA ASN A 23 6.89 -19.84 1.47
C ASN A 23 7.56 -18.74 2.30
N VAL A 24 8.87 -18.87 2.54
CA VAL A 24 9.67 -17.84 3.23
C VAL A 24 9.70 -16.56 2.40
N THR A 25 9.90 -16.65 1.08
CA THR A 25 9.94 -15.49 0.18
C THR A 25 8.57 -14.82 0.10
N ALA A 26 7.49 -15.59 0.02
CA ALA A 26 6.12 -15.08 0.05
C ALA A 26 5.85 -14.29 1.33
N PHE A 27 6.21 -14.85 2.49
CA PHE A 27 6.04 -14.19 3.77
C PHE A 27 6.86 -12.90 3.89
N ILE A 28 8.14 -12.93 3.48
CA ILE A 28 8.99 -11.73 3.46
C ILE A 28 8.39 -10.67 2.54
N SER A 29 7.90 -11.05 1.37
CA SER A 29 7.24 -10.12 0.43
C SER A 29 6.00 -9.47 1.05
N ALA A 30 5.13 -10.25 1.70
CA ALA A 30 3.94 -9.75 2.40
C ALA A 30 4.30 -8.78 3.55
N LEU A 31 5.28 -9.16 4.38
CA LEU A 31 5.76 -8.34 5.49
C LEU A 31 6.34 -7.01 5.00
N VAL A 32 7.21 -7.06 3.98
CA VAL A 32 7.82 -5.86 3.40
C VAL A 32 6.76 -5.00 2.70
N GLY A 33 5.78 -5.61 2.02
CA GLY A 33 4.64 -4.91 1.43
C GLY A 33 3.83 -4.15 2.48
N SER A 34 3.53 -4.79 3.61
CA SER A 34 2.86 -4.16 4.75
C SER A 34 3.67 -3.01 5.35
N ILE A 35 4.99 -3.16 5.47
CA ILE A 35 5.89 -2.08 5.91
C ILE A 35 5.89 -0.91 4.91
N ALA A 36 5.91 -1.20 3.60
CA ALA A 36 5.85 -0.16 2.56
C ALA A 36 4.52 0.60 2.60
N MET A 37 3.38 -0.09 2.78
CA MET A 37 2.09 0.55 2.99
C MET A 37 2.09 1.42 4.25
N TRP A 38 2.62 0.91 5.36
CA TRP A 38 2.79 1.69 6.57
C TRP A 38 3.62 2.96 6.32
N TRP A 39 4.74 2.83 5.61
CA TRP A 39 5.63 3.92 5.27
C TRP A 39 4.88 5.00 4.46
N ILE A 40 4.21 4.62 3.37
CA ILE A 40 3.47 5.54 2.49
C ILE A 40 2.40 6.30 3.27
N TYR A 41 1.69 5.65 4.19
CA TYR A 41 0.61 6.30 4.93
C TYR A 41 1.11 7.16 6.10
N PHE A 42 2.00 6.62 6.94
CA PHE A 42 2.35 7.24 8.22
C PHE A 42 3.56 8.17 8.18
N HIS A 43 4.60 7.90 7.37
CA HIS A 43 5.89 8.60 7.51
C HIS A 43 5.81 10.12 7.35
N LYS A 44 4.87 10.63 6.54
CA LYS A 44 4.65 12.09 6.37
C LYS A 44 3.19 12.49 6.16
N GLY A 45 2.24 11.54 6.09
CA GLY A 45 0.85 11.81 5.73
C GLY A 45 -0.04 12.09 6.95
N ALA A 46 -0.02 11.19 7.93
CA ALA A 46 -0.92 11.25 9.08
C ALA A 46 -0.60 12.42 10.04
N GLU A 47 0.69 12.65 10.31
CA GLU A 47 1.15 13.69 11.25
C GLU A 47 0.92 15.10 10.69
N ALA A 48 1.33 15.35 9.44
CA ALA A 48 1.06 16.60 8.72
C ALA A 48 -0.45 16.87 8.54
N GLY A 49 -1.25 15.82 8.31
CA GLY A 49 -2.71 15.94 8.23
C GLY A 49 -3.35 16.38 9.54
N SER A 50 -2.90 15.80 10.67
CA SER A 50 -3.39 16.18 12.01
C SER A 50 -3.05 17.63 12.34
N GLU A 51 -1.82 18.07 12.07
CA GLU A 51 -1.41 19.45 12.33
C GLU A 51 -2.16 20.46 11.46
N MET A 52 -2.35 20.18 10.17
CA MET A 52 -3.09 21.08 9.28
C MET A 52 -4.57 21.19 9.68
N ILE A 53 -5.22 20.07 10.00
CA ILE A 53 -6.63 20.05 10.40
C ILE A 53 -6.83 20.81 11.71
N SER A 54 -5.85 20.78 12.62
CA SER A 54 -5.92 21.56 13.87
C SER A 54 -5.88 23.08 13.65
N LYS A 55 -5.36 23.54 12.50
CA LYS A 55 -5.20 24.96 12.15
C LYS A 55 -6.23 25.48 11.13
N ALA A 56 -7.07 24.61 10.57
CA ALA A 56 -8.02 24.96 9.51
C ALA A 56 -9.32 25.58 10.06
N GLU A 57 -9.77 26.70 9.47
CA GLU A 57 -11.07 27.34 9.80
C GLU A 57 -12.27 26.40 9.59
N GLU A 58 -12.19 25.50 8.59
CA GLU A 58 -13.20 24.47 8.31
C GLU A 58 -12.74 23.05 8.69
N SER A 59 -12.04 22.92 9.82
CA SER A 59 -11.49 21.65 10.34
C SER A 59 -12.48 20.49 10.27
N GLY A 60 -13.76 20.71 10.59
CA GLY A 60 -14.80 19.68 10.58
C GLY A 60 -15.14 19.12 9.19
N ARG A 61 -15.11 19.94 8.12
CA ARG A 61 -15.40 19.47 6.75
C ARG A 61 -14.21 18.68 6.20
N VAL A 62 -13.01 19.22 6.37
CA VAL A 62 -11.76 18.60 5.92
C VAL A 62 -11.53 17.28 6.66
N ALA A 63 -11.78 17.23 7.97
CA ALA A 63 -11.65 16.01 8.77
C ALA A 63 -12.58 14.89 8.30
N ARG A 64 -13.85 15.19 7.95
CA ARG A 64 -14.77 14.17 7.41
C ARG A 64 -14.29 13.62 6.07
N ILE A 65 -13.85 14.49 5.16
CA ILE A 65 -13.33 14.05 3.86
C ILE A 65 -12.10 13.17 4.05
N ALA A 66 -11.12 13.63 4.81
CA ALA A 66 -9.85 12.93 5.00
C ALA A 66 -10.02 11.61 5.79
N TYR A 67 -10.59 11.66 6.99
CA TYR A 67 -10.59 10.53 7.90
C TYR A 67 -11.82 9.64 7.83
N THR A 68 -12.94 10.10 7.27
CA THR A 68 -14.15 9.27 7.12
C THR A 68 -14.29 8.71 5.72
N TYR A 69 -14.11 9.52 4.67
CA TYR A 69 -14.35 9.06 3.30
C TYR A 69 -13.08 8.52 2.64
N LEU A 70 -11.98 9.26 2.68
CA LEU A 70 -10.74 8.87 2.01
C LEU A 70 -9.92 7.82 2.78
N HIS A 71 -10.17 7.67 4.08
CA HIS A 71 -9.58 6.59 4.86
C HIS A 71 -10.17 5.21 4.53
N MET A 72 -11.44 5.14 4.13
CA MET A 72 -12.11 3.87 3.78
C MET A 72 -11.44 3.10 2.64
N PRO A 73 -11.11 3.70 1.47
CA PRO A 73 -10.37 2.98 0.42
C PRO A 73 -8.96 2.58 0.89
N ILE A 74 -8.30 3.35 1.76
CA ILE A 74 -6.99 2.99 2.30
C ILE A 74 -7.09 1.69 3.12
N VAL A 75 -8.06 1.62 4.04
CA VAL A 75 -8.32 0.41 4.84
C VAL A 75 -8.75 -0.75 3.95
N GLY A 76 -9.64 -0.50 2.98
CA GLY A 76 -10.06 -1.52 2.01
C GLY A 76 -8.90 -2.09 1.20
N GLY A 77 -7.95 -1.25 0.77
CA GLY A 77 -6.74 -1.67 0.08
C GLY A 77 -5.82 -2.54 0.94
N ILE A 78 -5.67 -2.22 2.22
CA ILE A 78 -4.91 -3.03 3.19
C ILE A 78 -5.56 -4.41 3.34
N ILE A 79 -6.87 -4.47 3.56
CA ILE A 79 -7.61 -5.73 3.73
C ILE A 79 -7.48 -6.59 2.46
N LEU A 80 -7.66 -5.99 1.29
CA LEU A 80 -7.57 -6.70 0.02
C LEU A 80 -6.15 -7.21 -0.26
N THR A 81 -5.13 -6.49 0.20
CA THR A 81 -3.73 -6.94 0.13
C THR A 81 -3.48 -8.12 1.06
N ALA A 82 -3.99 -8.09 2.29
CA ALA A 82 -3.90 -9.23 3.21
C ALA A 82 -4.57 -10.50 2.64
N VAL A 83 -5.70 -10.36 1.95
CA VAL A 83 -6.32 -11.47 1.21
C VAL A 83 -5.37 -12.01 0.13
N ALA A 84 -4.65 -11.12 -0.56
CA ALA A 84 -3.66 -11.54 -1.55
C ALA A 84 -2.49 -12.29 -0.91
N ASP A 85 -1.98 -11.79 0.22
CA ASP A 85 -0.86 -12.39 0.94
C ASP A 85 -1.21 -13.81 1.41
N GLU A 86 -2.42 -14.03 1.93
CA GLU A 86 -2.94 -15.35 2.28
C GLU A 86 -2.99 -16.30 1.06
N LEU A 87 -3.45 -15.82 -0.09
CA LEU A 87 -3.52 -16.62 -1.33
C LEU A 87 -2.13 -16.98 -1.85
N VAL A 88 -1.19 -16.03 -1.81
CA VAL A 88 0.20 -16.23 -2.24
C VAL A 88 0.93 -17.21 -1.31
N LEU A 89 0.72 -17.10 0.01
CA LEU A 89 1.30 -18.03 0.99
C LEU A 89 0.81 -19.47 0.80
N LYS A 90 -0.47 -19.67 0.47
CA LYS A 90 -1.02 -21.02 0.26
C LYS A 90 -0.59 -21.64 -1.07
N HIS A 91 -0.40 -20.83 -2.12
CA HIS A 91 -0.13 -21.32 -3.48
C HIS A 91 0.94 -20.49 -4.22
N PRO A 92 2.18 -20.37 -3.72
CA PRO A 92 3.17 -19.42 -4.24
C PRO A 92 3.59 -19.70 -5.69
N GLY A 93 3.69 -20.97 -6.08
CA GLY A 93 4.06 -21.41 -7.43
C GLY A 93 2.87 -21.76 -8.33
N GLY A 94 1.64 -21.51 -7.89
CA GLY A 94 0.43 -21.81 -8.65
C GLY A 94 0.25 -20.91 -9.87
N HIS A 95 -0.86 -21.12 -10.59
CA HIS A 95 -1.35 -20.12 -11.56
C HIS A 95 -2.12 -19.03 -10.83
N SER A 96 -1.89 -17.78 -11.21
CA SER A 96 -2.64 -16.65 -10.67
C SER A 96 -4.06 -16.66 -11.24
N ASP A 97 -5.01 -17.14 -10.44
CA ASP A 97 -6.42 -17.05 -10.78
C ASP A 97 -6.91 -15.59 -10.70
N LEU A 98 -8.11 -15.34 -11.21
CA LEU A 98 -8.67 -13.98 -11.25
C LEU A 98 -8.76 -13.37 -9.84
N LYS A 99 -9.04 -14.19 -8.82
CA LYS A 99 -9.10 -13.73 -7.42
C LYS A 99 -7.74 -13.22 -6.95
N THR A 100 -6.68 -13.99 -7.16
CA THR A 100 -5.30 -13.63 -6.80
C THR A 100 -4.86 -12.37 -7.53
N ILE A 101 -5.14 -12.25 -8.84
CA ILE A 101 -4.79 -11.06 -9.62
C ILE A 101 -5.50 -9.82 -9.09
N ILE A 102 -6.82 -9.92 -8.87
CA ILE A 102 -7.63 -8.80 -8.36
C ILE A 102 -7.14 -8.38 -6.97
N SER A 103 -6.84 -9.33 -6.07
CA SER A 103 -6.39 -8.98 -4.73
C SER A 103 -4.96 -8.43 -4.73
N SER A 104 -4.01 -9.09 -5.41
CA SER A 104 -2.59 -8.73 -5.43
C SER A 104 -2.34 -7.37 -6.07
N VAL A 105 -3.12 -6.99 -7.09
CA VAL A 105 -2.98 -5.69 -7.75
C VAL A 105 -3.98 -4.67 -7.23
N GLY A 106 -5.24 -5.07 -7.06
CA GLY A 106 -6.32 -4.20 -6.62
C GLY A 106 -6.14 -3.70 -5.19
N GLY A 107 -5.56 -4.49 -4.29
CA GLY A 107 -5.27 -4.07 -2.92
C GLY A 107 -4.31 -2.87 -2.87
N PRO A 108 -3.07 -3.02 -3.39
CA PRO A 108 -2.12 -1.93 -3.49
C PRO A 108 -2.64 -0.74 -4.31
N MET A 109 -3.38 -0.98 -5.39
CA MET A 109 -3.93 0.10 -6.22
C MET A 109 -4.98 0.91 -5.47
N LEU A 110 -5.93 0.26 -4.79
CA LEU A 110 -6.95 0.92 -3.99
C LEU A 110 -6.31 1.70 -2.83
N PHE A 111 -5.28 1.12 -2.20
CA PHE A 111 -4.49 1.79 -1.18
C PHE A 111 -3.80 3.06 -1.73
N LEU A 112 -3.13 3.00 -2.89
CA LEU A 112 -2.47 4.16 -3.49
C LEU A 112 -3.46 5.24 -3.92
N VAL A 113 -4.62 4.86 -4.47
CA VAL A 113 -5.69 5.81 -4.82
C VAL A 113 -6.25 6.49 -3.57
N GLY A 114 -6.48 5.74 -2.50
CA GLY A 114 -6.92 6.31 -1.23
C GLY A 114 -5.89 7.29 -0.66
N THR A 115 -4.62 6.91 -0.67
CA THR A 115 -3.53 7.74 -0.10
C THR A 115 -3.22 8.98 -0.93
N ILE A 116 -3.22 8.91 -2.26
CA ILE A 116 -3.00 10.09 -3.11
C ILE A 116 -4.13 11.12 -2.94
N LEU A 117 -5.38 10.66 -2.84
CA LEU A 117 -6.53 11.54 -2.60
C LEU A 117 -6.49 12.14 -1.18
N PHE A 118 -6.17 11.33 -0.18
CA PHE A 118 -6.00 11.79 1.21
C PHE A 118 -4.95 12.90 1.29
N LYS A 119 -3.79 12.70 0.65
CA LYS A 119 -2.70 13.68 0.63
C LYS A 119 -3.03 14.89 -0.23
N TYR A 120 -3.79 14.75 -1.31
CA TYR A 120 -4.27 15.88 -2.11
C TYR A 120 -5.15 16.82 -1.28
N VAL A 121 -6.07 16.29 -0.48
CA VAL A 121 -6.93 17.10 0.40
C VAL A 121 -6.11 17.84 1.47
N ILE A 122 -4.99 17.26 1.91
CA ILE A 122 -4.13 17.87 2.93
C ILE A 122 -3.10 18.84 2.34
N ARG A 123 -2.54 18.56 1.15
CA ARG A 123 -1.40 19.33 0.62
C ARG A 123 -1.73 20.16 -0.62
N GLY A 124 -2.89 19.95 -1.23
CA GLY A 124 -3.34 20.68 -2.41
C GLY A 124 -2.71 20.23 -3.75
N PHE A 125 -1.82 19.24 -3.77
CA PHE A 125 -1.22 18.72 -5.00
C PHE A 125 -1.16 17.19 -5.03
N LEU A 126 -1.19 16.63 -6.24
CA LEU A 126 -1.07 15.19 -6.47
C LEU A 126 0.41 14.79 -6.50
N GLN A 127 0.77 13.78 -5.71
CA GLN A 127 2.14 13.28 -5.67
C GLN A 127 2.43 12.39 -6.88
N LEU A 128 3.40 12.80 -7.69
CA LEU A 128 3.83 12.04 -8.88
C LEU A 128 4.25 10.60 -8.54
N SER A 129 4.87 10.37 -7.38
CA SER A 129 5.25 9.03 -6.94
C SER A 129 4.06 8.07 -6.89
N HIS A 130 2.92 8.52 -6.37
CA HIS A 130 1.71 7.70 -6.26
C HIS A 130 1.05 7.51 -7.64
N GLY A 131 1.03 8.55 -8.47
CA GLY A 131 0.52 8.47 -9.84
C GLY A 131 1.28 7.44 -10.68
N VAL A 132 2.63 7.48 -10.64
CA VAL A 132 3.47 6.49 -11.33
C VAL A 132 3.26 5.09 -10.76
N GLY A 133 3.14 4.95 -9.43
CA GLY A 133 2.83 3.67 -8.79
C GLY A 133 1.50 3.07 -9.27
N ILE A 134 0.45 3.88 -9.36
CA ILE A 134 -0.87 3.46 -9.87
C ILE A 134 -0.77 2.98 -11.32
N VAL A 135 -0.06 3.74 -12.17
CA VAL A 135 0.15 3.34 -13.57
C VAL A 135 0.96 2.04 -13.65
N ALA A 136 2.02 1.90 -12.86
CA ALA A 136 2.82 0.68 -12.81
C ALA A 136 1.98 -0.54 -12.39
N LEU A 137 1.12 -0.40 -11.36
CA LEU A 137 0.20 -1.45 -10.95
C LEU A 137 -0.81 -1.80 -12.06
N ALA A 138 -1.34 -0.81 -12.78
CA ALA A 138 -2.24 -1.04 -13.91
C ALA A 138 -1.55 -1.80 -15.05
N VAL A 139 -0.29 -1.50 -15.34
CA VAL A 139 0.53 -2.26 -16.29
C VAL A 139 0.76 -3.68 -15.78
N THR A 140 1.08 -3.86 -14.50
CA THR A 140 1.22 -5.20 -13.90
C THR A 140 -0.08 -6.01 -14.02
N ALA A 141 -1.26 -5.41 -13.84
CA ALA A 141 -2.55 -6.08 -14.02
C ALA A 141 -2.69 -6.69 -15.42
N TYR A 142 -2.25 -5.97 -16.46
CA TYR A 142 -2.32 -6.43 -17.84
C TYR A 142 -1.45 -7.68 -18.09
N PHE A 143 -0.30 -7.77 -17.43
CA PHE A 143 0.62 -8.91 -17.56
C PHE A 143 0.42 -10.00 -16.49
N ALA A 144 -0.50 -9.81 -15.55
CA ALA A 144 -0.63 -10.64 -14.35
C ALA A 144 -0.97 -12.10 -14.65
N GLY A 145 -1.70 -12.38 -15.73
CA GLY A 145 -2.06 -13.74 -16.13
C GLY A 145 -0.86 -14.64 -16.50
N GLY A 146 0.31 -14.05 -16.79
CA GLY A 146 1.54 -14.78 -17.06
C GLY A 146 2.46 -14.96 -15.84
N MET A 147 2.08 -14.41 -14.68
CA MET A 147 2.91 -14.42 -13.47
C MET A 147 2.38 -15.43 -12.45
N SER A 148 3.28 -16.03 -11.67
CA SER A 148 2.88 -16.78 -10.48
C SER A 148 2.42 -15.83 -9.36
N PRO A 149 1.63 -16.32 -8.38
CA PRO A 149 1.23 -15.52 -7.22
C PRO A 149 2.43 -14.89 -6.49
N LEU A 150 3.51 -15.65 -6.32
CA LEU A 150 4.74 -15.15 -5.70
C LEU A 150 5.36 -14.01 -6.50
N MET A 151 5.44 -14.14 -7.83
CA MET A 151 5.98 -13.07 -8.69
C MET A 151 5.10 -11.82 -8.65
N LEU A 152 3.78 -11.98 -8.62
CA LEU A 152 2.86 -10.85 -8.46
C LEU A 152 3.10 -10.12 -7.14
N SER A 153 3.20 -10.85 -6.02
CA SER A 153 3.50 -10.27 -4.70
C SER A 153 4.82 -9.51 -4.72
N ILE A 154 5.89 -10.11 -5.26
CA ILE A 154 7.21 -9.45 -5.33
C ILE A 154 7.13 -8.16 -6.15
N VAL A 155 6.49 -8.19 -7.33
CA VAL A 155 6.38 -7.02 -8.22
C VAL A 155 5.56 -5.92 -7.58
N THR A 156 4.40 -6.23 -6.99
CA THR A 156 3.54 -5.22 -6.37
C THR A 156 4.21 -4.64 -5.12
N THR A 157 4.85 -5.46 -4.29
CA THR A 157 5.66 -5.01 -3.16
C THR A 157 6.81 -4.11 -3.61
N ALA A 158 7.54 -4.48 -4.65
CA ALA A 158 8.63 -3.66 -5.20
C ALA A 158 8.12 -2.29 -5.67
N ILE A 159 6.98 -2.24 -6.36
CA ILE A 159 6.33 -0.98 -6.75
C ILE A 159 6.02 -0.14 -5.51
N MET A 160 5.43 -0.73 -4.47
CA MET A 160 5.12 -0.02 -3.23
C MET A 160 6.37 0.54 -2.54
N ILE A 161 7.48 -0.20 -2.51
CA ILE A 161 8.77 0.29 -1.98
C ILE A 161 9.26 1.50 -2.79
N VAL A 162 9.22 1.42 -4.12
CA VAL A 162 9.67 2.52 -5.00
C VAL A 162 8.83 3.77 -4.74
N VAL A 163 7.51 3.63 -4.60
CA VAL A 163 6.60 4.75 -4.27
C VAL A 163 6.97 5.37 -2.92
N ALA A 164 7.18 4.53 -1.89
CA ALA A 164 7.53 4.96 -0.54
C ALA A 164 8.87 5.71 -0.49
N ALA A 165 9.90 5.14 -1.14
CA ALA A 165 11.24 5.70 -1.21
C ALA A 165 11.24 7.03 -2.00
N TRP A 166 10.59 7.05 -3.16
CA TRP A 166 10.51 8.26 -3.98
C TRP A 166 9.80 9.38 -3.22
N GLU A 167 8.65 9.11 -2.60
CA GLU A 167 7.98 10.11 -1.77
C GLU A 167 8.92 10.65 -0.67
N SER A 168 9.63 9.76 0.02
CA SER A 168 10.51 10.14 1.13
C SER A 168 11.65 11.06 0.67
N ILE A 169 12.24 10.78 -0.49
CA ILE A 169 13.32 11.58 -1.10
C ILE A 169 12.77 12.92 -1.60
N SER A 170 11.65 12.91 -2.34
CA SER A 170 11.03 14.11 -2.91
C SER A 170 10.58 15.11 -1.84
N LEU A 171 10.19 14.63 -0.66
CA LEU A 171 9.76 15.48 0.45
C LEU A 171 10.90 15.82 1.43
N ARG A 172 12.11 15.31 1.22
CA ARG A 172 13.32 15.76 1.93
C ARG A 172 14.03 16.89 1.20
N SER A 173 13.72 17.08 -0.08
CA SER A 173 14.38 18.02 -0.98
C SER A 173 13.65 19.37 -1.09
N ASP A 174 12.86 19.75 -0.07
CA ASP A 174 12.30 21.10 0.06
C ASP A 174 13.01 21.89 1.18
N PRO A 175 14.26 22.38 0.95
CA PRO A 175 14.96 23.32 1.82
C PRO A 175 14.56 24.79 1.55
N SER A 176 13.53 25.06 0.74
CA SER A 176 13.12 26.44 0.35
C SER A 176 12.33 27.21 1.42
N ALA A 177 12.24 26.72 2.66
CA ALA A 177 11.52 27.38 3.75
C ALA A 177 12.44 28.02 4.82
N GLU A 178 13.74 28.14 4.55
CA GLU A 178 14.72 28.79 5.44
C GLU A 178 15.28 30.13 4.88
N GLU A 179 14.63 30.77 3.90
CA GLU A 179 14.98 32.14 3.45
C GLU A 179 13.91 33.17 3.82
#